data_AF-A0A395M5Q4-F1
#
_entry.id   AF-A0A395M5Q4-F1
#
_cell.length_a   1.000
_cell.length_b   1.000
_cell.length_c   1.000
_cell.angle_alpha   90.00
_cell.angle_beta   90.00
_cell.angle_gamma   90.00
#
_symmetry.space_group_name_H-M   'P 1'
#
loop_
_entity.id
_entity.type
_entity.pdbx_description
1 polymer ?
#
loop_
_entity_poly.entity_id
_entity_poly.type
_entity_poly.pdbx_seq_one_letter_code
_entity_poly.pdbx_strand_id
1 'polypeptide(L)'
;MESPALAEALIAYSSGHMSYGDSSYTAVSLTARSKALNELSMAVSGSPPEPVVIETTLSACLILLTSEVCLGSHQNWYNHLIGARHLIACARSDTGGSIVEGAQALRLTSEGRWILRNFAYHDIIGSVTLGIQPLLNPDYLRDITDEFDTYLGVATQLLAFIAEITCLSFDPVDLLMKSHNLRGHLNIEHDLQVWQCPAGTSPTLEAVAYAYRGAALILLYRKMRWHLEADDGTWLGYNISLETLEESIKALVVSVLDHIKSVPG
;
A
#
# COMPACT_ATOMS: atom_id res chain seq x y z
N MET A 1 -9.32 22.80 13.54
CA MET A 1 -9.36 23.73 12.39
C MET A 1 -9.92 22.94 11.23
N GLU A 2 -10.94 23.44 10.54
CA GLU A 2 -11.57 22.73 9.41
C GLU A 2 -10.69 22.88 8.16
N SER A 3 -10.48 21.79 7.42
CA SER A 3 -9.74 21.80 6.14
C SER A 3 -10.75 21.72 4.99
N PRO A 4 -10.93 22.80 4.19
CA PRO A 4 -11.87 22.81 3.07
C PRO A 4 -11.56 21.73 2.03
N ALA A 5 -10.28 21.51 1.74
CA ALA A 5 -9.83 20.47 0.81
C ALA A 5 -10.27 19.08 1.28
N LEU A 6 -10.09 18.77 2.56
CA LEU A 6 -10.49 17.48 3.14
C LEU A 6 -12.01 17.32 3.18
N ALA A 7 -12.74 18.36 3.58
CA ALA A 7 -14.20 18.34 3.64
C ALA A 7 -14.80 18.07 2.25
N GLU A 8 -14.38 18.82 1.22
CA GLU A 8 -14.87 18.64 -0.14
C GLU A 8 -14.41 17.30 -0.74
N ALA A 9 -13.22 16.79 -0.39
CA ALA A 9 -12.78 15.46 -0.81
C ALA A 9 -13.67 14.34 -0.24
N LEU A 10 -14.05 14.44 1.05
CA LEU A 10 -14.98 13.51 1.69
C LEU A 10 -16.38 13.57 1.06
N ILE A 11 -16.88 14.77 0.77
CA ILE A 11 -18.16 14.94 0.06
C ILE A 11 -18.07 14.31 -1.33
N ALA A 12 -17.00 14.58 -2.09
CA ALA A 12 -16.80 14.03 -3.42
C ALA A 12 -16.80 12.50 -3.42
N TYR A 13 -16.05 11.89 -2.49
CA TYR A 13 -15.94 10.44 -2.34
C TYR A 13 -17.28 9.80 -1.96
N SER A 14 -17.92 10.31 -0.90
CA SER A 14 -19.20 9.76 -0.41
C SER A 14 -20.33 9.89 -1.43
N SER A 15 -20.53 11.08 -2.01
CA SER A 15 -21.54 11.28 -3.06
C SER A 15 -21.21 10.53 -4.35
N GLY A 16 -19.92 10.33 -4.67
CA GLY A 16 -19.48 9.47 -5.76
C GLY A 16 -19.84 8.00 -5.54
N HIS A 17 -19.72 7.50 -4.32
CA HIS A 17 -20.19 6.16 -3.97
C HIS A 17 -21.72 6.06 -4.02
N MET A 18 -22.45 7.07 -3.56
CA MET A 18 -23.92 7.09 -3.62
C MET A 18 -24.46 7.14 -5.06
N SER A 19 -23.70 7.72 -6.00
CA SER A 19 -24.13 7.85 -7.40
C SER A 19 -24.30 6.51 -8.13
N TYR A 20 -23.68 5.44 -7.64
CA TYR A 20 -23.91 4.07 -8.13
C TYR A 20 -25.36 3.60 -7.89
N GLY A 21 -25.98 4.02 -6.79
CA GLY A 21 -27.37 3.69 -6.45
C GLY A 21 -28.38 4.77 -6.82
N ASP A 22 -27.95 6.03 -6.85
CA ASP A 22 -28.80 7.19 -7.14
C ASP A 22 -28.03 8.25 -7.94
N SER A 23 -28.32 8.35 -9.25
CA SER A 23 -27.61 9.23 -10.17
C SER A 23 -27.74 10.72 -9.86
N SER A 24 -28.68 11.14 -8.99
CA SER A 24 -28.82 12.53 -8.56
C SER A 24 -27.58 13.07 -7.82
N TYR A 25 -26.79 12.18 -7.19
CA TYR A 25 -25.54 12.52 -6.51
C TYR A 25 -24.36 12.79 -7.45
N THR A 26 -24.47 12.47 -8.75
CA THR A 26 -23.37 12.64 -9.71
C THR A 26 -22.89 14.08 -9.79
N ALA A 27 -23.82 15.04 -9.90
CA ALA A 27 -23.48 16.46 -10.01
C ALA A 27 -22.83 16.99 -8.72
N VAL A 28 -23.29 16.50 -7.56
CA VAL A 28 -22.72 16.83 -6.25
C VAL A 28 -21.28 16.33 -6.15
N SER A 29 -21.04 15.07 -6.53
CA SER A 29 -19.70 14.46 -6.51
C SER A 29 -18.72 15.21 -7.40
N LEU A 30 -19.10 15.51 -8.63
CA LEU A 30 -18.24 16.26 -9.57
C LEU A 30 -17.94 17.67 -9.08
N THR A 31 -18.93 18.36 -8.50
CA THR A 31 -18.75 19.72 -7.95
C THR A 31 -17.81 19.70 -6.76
N ALA A 32 -18.06 18.83 -5.79
CA ALA A 32 -17.23 18.69 -4.60
C ALA A 32 -15.79 18.28 -4.97
N ARG A 33 -15.63 17.40 -5.95
CA ARG A 33 -14.33 17.01 -6.48
C ARG A 33 -13.56 18.19 -7.06
N SER A 34 -14.21 19.01 -7.89
CA SER A 34 -13.57 20.19 -8.47
C SER A 34 -13.12 21.18 -7.40
N LYS A 35 -13.95 21.40 -6.37
CA LYS A 35 -13.60 22.24 -5.23
C LYS A 35 -12.43 21.66 -4.43
N ALA A 36 -12.47 20.37 -4.12
CA ALA A 36 -11.41 19.68 -3.38
C ALA A 36 -10.05 19.83 -4.09
N LEU A 37 -10.01 19.69 -5.42
CA LEU A 37 -8.80 19.89 -6.22
C LEU A 37 -8.29 21.34 -6.17
N ASN A 38 -9.20 22.32 -6.25
CA ASN A 38 -8.83 23.74 -6.16
C ASN A 38 -8.28 24.09 -4.77
N GLU A 39 -8.97 23.67 -3.71
CA GLU A 39 -8.55 23.89 -2.32
C GLU A 39 -7.22 23.17 -2.03
N LEU A 40 -7.05 21.93 -2.51
CA LEU A 40 -5.81 21.19 -2.38
C LEU A 40 -4.66 21.91 -3.11
N SER A 41 -4.90 22.40 -4.32
CA SER A 41 -3.90 23.16 -5.09
C SER A 41 -3.45 24.42 -4.36
N MET A 42 -4.39 25.16 -3.76
CA MET A 42 -4.09 26.34 -2.95
C MET A 42 -3.29 25.97 -1.68
N ALA A 43 -3.66 24.89 -1.00
CA ALA A 43 -2.96 24.42 0.20
C ALA A 43 -1.51 24.00 -0.09
N VAL A 44 -1.26 23.38 -1.24
CA VAL A 44 0.09 22.91 -1.63
C VAL A 44 0.96 24.05 -2.18
N SER A 45 0.36 25.06 -2.79
CA SER A 45 1.07 26.20 -3.39
C SER A 45 1.44 27.31 -2.39
N GLY A 46 0.98 27.21 -1.14
CA GLY A 46 1.28 28.15 -0.07
C GLY A 46 2.69 28.04 0.50
N SER A 47 3.00 28.90 1.49
CA SER A 47 4.18 28.74 2.36
C SER A 47 4.18 27.36 3.05
N PRO A 48 5.35 26.84 3.50
CA PRO A 48 5.44 25.51 4.09
C PRO A 48 4.35 25.31 5.16
N PRO A 49 3.49 24.30 4.99
CA PRO A 49 2.32 24.13 5.84
C PRO A 49 2.72 23.71 7.26
N GLU A 50 2.00 24.23 8.25
CA GLU A 50 2.05 23.77 9.64
C GLU A 50 1.74 22.25 9.73
N PRO A 51 2.19 21.54 10.78
CA PRO A 51 1.99 20.09 10.91
C PRO A 51 0.52 19.61 10.75
N VAL A 52 -0.42 20.35 11.33
CA VAL A 52 -1.87 20.03 11.19
C VAL A 52 -2.37 20.26 9.75
N VAL A 53 -1.80 21.25 9.06
CA VAL A 53 -2.14 21.55 7.67
C VAL A 53 -1.58 20.47 6.74
N ILE A 54 -0.38 19.95 6.99
CA ILE A 54 0.16 18.84 6.17
C ILE A 54 -0.68 17.57 6.31
N GLU A 55 -1.11 17.21 7.52
CA GLU A 55 -1.94 16.01 7.77
C GLU A 55 -3.29 16.08 7.05
N THR A 56 -3.98 17.22 7.16
CA THR A 56 -5.28 17.40 6.49
C THR A 56 -5.14 17.51 4.97
N THR A 57 -4.07 18.12 4.47
CA THR A 57 -3.73 18.17 3.03
C THR A 57 -3.42 16.78 2.48
N LEU A 58 -2.63 15.99 3.22
CA LEU A 58 -2.33 14.59 2.90
C LEU A 58 -3.60 13.73 2.87
N SER A 59 -4.45 13.88 3.89
CA SER A 59 -5.72 13.15 3.97
C SER A 59 -6.62 13.46 2.77
N ALA A 60 -6.74 14.74 2.39
CA ALA A 60 -7.50 15.15 1.21
C ALA A 60 -6.92 14.53 -0.08
N CYS A 61 -5.60 14.54 -0.22
CA CYS A 61 -4.89 13.94 -1.36
C CYS A 61 -5.16 12.42 -1.47
N LEU A 62 -5.08 11.70 -0.34
CA LEU A 62 -5.32 10.26 -0.29
C LEU A 62 -6.79 9.89 -0.55
N ILE A 63 -7.75 10.68 -0.08
CA ILE A 63 -9.17 10.46 -0.39
C ILE A 63 -9.45 10.66 -1.88
N LEU A 64 -8.87 11.69 -2.50
CA LEU A 64 -8.98 11.91 -3.95
C LEU A 64 -8.30 10.78 -4.74
N LEU A 65 -7.17 10.26 -4.26
CA LEU A 65 -6.53 9.07 -4.81
C LEU A 65 -7.49 7.88 -4.78
N THR A 66 -8.06 7.55 -3.61
CA THR A 66 -9.01 6.44 -3.47
C THR A 66 -10.21 6.62 -4.40
N SER A 67 -10.74 7.84 -4.51
CA SER A 67 -11.81 8.15 -5.47
C SER A 67 -11.40 7.87 -6.92
N GLU A 68 -10.19 8.21 -7.34
CA GLU A 68 -9.70 7.93 -8.70
C GLU A 68 -9.54 6.43 -8.96
N VAL A 69 -9.08 5.67 -7.98
CA VAL A 69 -8.98 4.21 -8.06
C VAL A 69 -10.37 3.60 -8.26
N CYS A 70 -11.37 4.02 -7.47
CA CYS A 70 -12.74 3.53 -7.59
C CYS A 70 -13.38 3.87 -8.94
N LEU A 71 -13.04 5.02 -9.52
CA LEU A 71 -13.52 5.44 -10.84
C LEU A 71 -12.77 4.79 -12.00
N GLY A 72 -11.75 3.97 -11.74
CA GLY A 72 -10.97 3.29 -12.76
C GLY A 72 -10.08 4.22 -13.57
N SER A 73 -9.72 5.40 -13.07
CA SER A 73 -8.75 6.27 -13.72
C SER A 73 -7.36 5.66 -13.60
N HIS A 74 -6.66 5.37 -14.71
CA HIS A 74 -5.40 4.61 -14.66
C HIS A 74 -4.15 5.46 -14.42
N GLN A 75 -4.22 6.78 -14.63
CA GLN A 75 -3.06 7.69 -14.51
C GLN A 75 -3.18 8.68 -13.34
N ASN A 76 -4.38 9.17 -13.04
CA ASN A 76 -4.55 10.25 -12.09
C ASN A 76 -4.32 9.80 -10.64
N TRP A 77 -4.70 8.57 -10.28
CA TRP A 77 -4.45 8.03 -8.94
C TRP A 77 -2.95 8.02 -8.62
N TYR A 78 -2.11 7.66 -9.59
CA TYR A 78 -0.67 7.60 -9.41
C TYR A 78 -0.05 9.00 -9.28
N ASN A 79 -0.60 10.01 -9.99
CA ASN A 79 -0.21 11.41 -9.80
C ASN A 79 -0.53 11.90 -8.38
N HIS A 80 -1.70 11.55 -7.83
CA HIS A 80 -2.03 11.85 -6.44
C HIS A 80 -1.07 11.14 -5.47
N LEU A 81 -0.70 9.89 -5.75
CA LEU A 81 0.26 9.14 -4.95
C LEU A 81 1.64 9.80 -4.93
N ILE A 82 2.15 10.23 -6.09
CA ILE A 82 3.40 11.01 -6.17
C ILE A 82 3.28 12.33 -5.38
N GLY A 83 2.14 13.03 -5.48
CA GLY A 83 1.88 14.22 -4.69
C GLY A 83 1.93 13.94 -3.18
N ALA A 84 1.28 12.87 -2.73
CA ALA A 84 1.29 12.45 -1.33
C ALA A 84 2.71 12.11 -0.84
N ARG A 85 3.54 11.44 -1.65
CA ARG A 85 4.95 11.20 -1.33
C ARG A 85 5.72 12.49 -1.05
N HIS A 86 5.54 13.52 -1.88
CA HIS A 86 6.20 14.81 -1.67
C HIS A 86 5.71 15.49 -0.40
N LEU A 87 4.41 15.45 -0.14
CA LEU A 87 3.83 16.01 1.09
C LEU A 87 4.33 15.28 2.35
N ILE A 88 4.47 13.95 2.31
CA ILE A 88 5.09 13.17 3.39
C ILE A 88 6.52 13.67 3.64
N ALA A 89 7.31 13.88 2.59
CA ALA A 89 8.69 14.39 2.71
C ALA A 89 8.76 15.79 3.33
N CYS A 90 7.71 16.62 3.16
CA CYS A 90 7.60 17.93 3.78
C CYS A 90 7.09 17.90 5.22
N ALA A 91 6.60 16.75 5.73
CA ALA A 91 6.10 16.67 7.10
C ALA A 91 7.23 16.91 8.10
N ARG A 92 6.92 17.70 9.13
CA ARG A 92 7.88 18.10 10.18
C ARG A 92 7.17 18.12 11.53
N SER A 93 7.88 17.75 12.58
CA SER A 93 7.41 17.83 13.95
C SER A 93 8.57 18.20 14.88
N ASP A 94 8.32 19.06 15.87
CA ASP A 94 9.28 19.38 16.92
C ASP A 94 8.96 18.53 18.16
N THR A 95 9.85 17.60 18.47
CA THR A 95 9.76 16.76 19.67
C THR A 95 10.95 17.02 20.57
N GLY A 96 10.70 17.79 21.64
CA GLY A 96 11.68 18.01 22.70
C GLY A 96 12.98 18.70 22.25
N GLY A 97 12.91 19.58 21.25
CA GLY A 97 14.08 20.31 20.72
C GLY A 97 14.81 19.58 19.60
N SER A 98 14.26 18.47 19.09
CA SER A 98 14.72 17.80 17.88
C SER A 98 13.64 17.81 16.81
N ILE A 99 14.00 18.29 15.62
CA ILE A 99 13.12 18.28 14.45
C ILE A 99 13.16 16.89 13.84
N VAL A 100 12.00 16.24 13.82
CA VAL A 100 11.75 15.00 13.09
C VAL A 100 11.07 15.35 11.78
N GLU A 101 11.49 14.74 10.67
CA GLU A 101 10.98 15.02 9.33
C GLU A 101 10.41 13.75 8.67
N GLY A 102 9.65 13.95 7.59
CA GLY A 102 9.20 12.88 6.73
C GLY A 102 8.14 11.98 7.38
N ALA A 103 8.15 10.70 6.98
CA ALA A 103 7.28 9.70 7.57
C ALA A 103 7.47 9.56 9.09
N GLN A 104 8.67 9.81 9.62
CA GLN A 104 8.89 9.74 11.07
C GLN A 104 8.15 10.84 11.82
N ALA A 105 7.98 12.02 11.23
CA ALA A 105 7.19 13.10 11.83
C ALA A 105 5.71 12.71 11.95
N LEU A 106 5.16 12.10 10.89
CA LEU A 106 3.77 11.65 10.85
C LEU A 106 3.49 10.47 11.80
N ARG A 107 4.49 9.65 12.14
CA ARG A 107 4.29 8.54 13.10
C ARG A 107 3.92 9.00 14.52
N LEU A 108 4.22 10.25 14.85
CA LEU A 108 4.02 10.81 16.19
C LEU A 108 2.53 11.02 16.54
N THR A 109 1.64 11.12 15.54
CA THR A 109 0.20 11.35 15.72
C THR A 109 -0.60 10.13 15.25
N SER A 110 -1.81 9.96 15.78
CA SER A 110 -2.75 8.92 15.31
C SER A 110 -3.14 9.11 13.84
N GLU A 111 -3.40 10.36 13.47
CA GLU A 111 -3.81 10.81 12.15
C GLU A 111 -2.70 10.56 11.14
N GLY A 112 -1.45 10.93 11.49
CA GLY A 112 -0.29 10.67 10.66
C GLY A 112 0.02 9.19 10.51
N ARG A 113 -0.18 8.36 11.54
CA ARG A 113 -0.09 6.89 11.39
C ARG A 113 -1.14 6.35 10.41
N TRP A 114 -2.39 6.81 10.49
CA TRP A 114 -3.42 6.43 9.52
C TRP A 114 -3.04 6.85 8.09
N ILE A 115 -2.55 8.09 7.90
CA ILE A 115 -2.08 8.59 6.61
C ILE A 115 -0.99 7.68 6.02
N LEU A 116 0.00 7.29 6.84
CA LEU A 116 1.10 6.44 6.40
C LEU A 116 0.65 5.04 6.00
N ARG A 117 -0.26 4.43 6.76
CA ARG A 117 -0.80 3.11 6.40
C ARG A 117 -1.65 3.17 5.12
N ASN A 118 -2.48 4.22 4.97
CA ASN A 118 -3.28 4.45 3.77
C ASN A 118 -2.39 4.70 2.53
N PHE A 119 -1.37 5.56 2.67
CA PHE A 119 -0.38 5.78 1.62
C PHE A 119 0.33 4.48 1.24
N ALA A 120 0.82 3.72 2.22
CA ALA A 120 1.53 2.47 1.98
C ALA A 120 0.67 1.46 1.21
N TYR A 121 -0.60 1.32 1.57
CA TYR A 121 -1.53 0.44 0.84
C TYR A 121 -1.55 0.78 -0.65
N HIS A 122 -1.78 2.05 -0.97
CA HIS A 122 -1.85 2.49 -2.37
C HIS A 122 -0.49 2.44 -3.09
N ASP A 123 0.60 2.74 -2.40
CA ASP A 123 1.96 2.68 -2.95
C ASP A 123 2.37 1.25 -3.30
N ILE A 124 2.14 0.31 -2.38
CA ILE A 124 2.59 -1.07 -2.53
C ILE A 124 1.67 -1.86 -3.47
N ILE A 125 0.36 -1.68 -3.40
CA ILE A 125 -0.54 -2.30 -4.39
C ILE A 125 -0.33 -1.67 -5.78
N GLY A 126 -0.06 -0.36 -5.83
CA GLY A 126 0.32 0.33 -7.04
C GLY A 126 1.61 -0.22 -7.66
N SER A 127 2.63 -0.49 -6.84
CA SER A 127 3.92 -1.02 -7.29
C SER A 127 3.78 -2.42 -7.90
N VAL A 128 2.96 -3.29 -7.31
CA VAL A 128 2.59 -4.60 -7.89
C VAL A 128 1.90 -4.43 -9.23
N THR A 129 0.94 -3.51 -9.33
CA THR A 129 0.13 -3.29 -10.54
C THR A 129 0.96 -2.74 -11.70
N LEU A 130 1.89 -1.82 -11.39
CA LEU A 130 2.72 -1.13 -12.38
C LEU A 130 4.04 -1.86 -12.66
N GLY A 131 4.40 -2.88 -11.89
CA GLY A 131 5.67 -3.59 -12.01
C GLY A 131 6.89 -2.72 -11.64
N ILE A 132 6.70 -1.76 -10.74
CA ILE A 132 7.76 -0.85 -10.26
C ILE A 132 8.03 -1.06 -8.77
N GLN A 133 9.04 -0.40 -8.22
CA GLN A 133 9.26 -0.36 -6.78
C GLN A 133 8.33 0.65 -6.10
N PRO A 134 7.96 0.45 -4.82
CA PRO A 134 7.25 1.44 -4.03
C PRO A 134 7.99 2.79 -4.01
N LEU A 135 7.25 3.89 -3.97
CA LEU A 135 7.76 5.26 -3.95
C LEU A 135 8.51 5.60 -2.65
N LEU A 136 8.15 4.95 -1.54
CA LEU A 136 8.85 5.05 -0.26
C LEU A 136 9.28 3.66 0.24
N ASN A 137 10.44 3.61 0.90
CA ASN A 137 10.84 2.41 1.63
C ASN A 137 9.81 2.13 2.75
N PRO A 138 9.19 0.93 2.80
CA PRO A 138 8.15 0.58 3.77
C PRO A 138 8.62 0.45 5.22
N ASP A 139 9.90 0.68 5.53
CA ASP A 139 10.44 0.61 6.90
C ASP A 139 9.70 1.50 7.91
N TYR A 140 9.07 2.59 7.45
CA TYR A 140 8.19 3.42 8.29
C TYR A 140 6.89 2.72 8.72
N LEU A 141 6.59 1.51 8.25
CA LEU A 141 5.44 0.71 8.70
C LEU A 141 5.79 -0.20 9.89
N ARG A 142 7.09 -0.40 10.18
CA ARG A 142 7.50 -1.24 11.31
C ARG A 142 6.96 -0.64 12.61
N ASP A 143 6.28 -1.44 13.42
CA ASP A 143 5.73 -1.03 14.71
C ASP A 143 4.68 0.10 14.63
N ILE A 144 4.04 0.32 13.46
CA ILE A 144 2.95 1.29 13.30
C ILE A 144 1.56 0.68 13.61
N THR A 145 1.53 -0.60 13.98
CA THR A 145 0.41 -1.54 13.73
C THR A 145 -0.42 -1.93 14.96
N ASP A 146 -0.39 -1.14 16.04
CA ASP A 146 -1.26 -1.40 17.20
C ASP A 146 -2.76 -1.13 16.90
N GLU A 147 -3.09 -0.67 15.69
CA GLU A 147 -4.42 -0.29 15.24
C GLU A 147 -4.83 -1.12 14.00
N PHE A 148 -6.12 -1.45 13.88
CA PHE A 148 -6.67 -2.06 12.66
C PHE A 148 -6.56 -1.10 11.48
N ASP A 149 -6.05 -1.61 10.36
CA ASP A 149 -5.97 -0.85 9.11
C ASP A 149 -7.32 -0.81 8.38
N THR A 150 -7.62 0.32 7.74
CA THR A 150 -8.89 0.52 7.00
C THR A 150 -9.04 -0.40 5.79
N TYR A 151 -7.94 -0.78 5.14
CA TYR A 151 -7.95 -1.65 3.95
C TYR A 151 -7.54 -3.09 4.26
N LEU A 152 -6.65 -3.26 5.23
CA LEU A 152 -5.98 -4.53 5.49
C LEU A 152 -6.41 -5.18 6.80
N GLY A 153 -7.13 -4.46 7.67
CA GLY A 153 -7.46 -4.96 9.00
C GLY A 153 -6.19 -5.32 9.78
N VAL A 154 -5.97 -6.63 9.97
CA VAL A 154 -4.81 -7.18 10.69
C VAL A 154 -3.63 -7.54 9.77
N ALA A 155 -3.77 -7.34 8.46
CA ALA A 155 -2.81 -7.80 7.45
C ALA A 155 -1.71 -6.78 7.11
N THR A 156 -1.52 -5.70 7.89
CA THR A 156 -0.53 -4.65 7.57
C THR A 156 0.88 -5.19 7.43
N GLN A 157 1.28 -6.19 8.23
CA GLN A 157 2.58 -6.84 8.10
C GLN A 157 2.76 -7.54 6.75
N LEU A 158 1.68 -8.10 6.18
CA LEU A 158 1.72 -8.75 4.87
C LEU A 158 2.01 -7.76 3.74
N LEU A 159 1.61 -6.50 3.91
CA LEU A 159 1.93 -5.43 2.96
C LEU A 159 3.43 -5.13 2.93
N ALA A 160 4.12 -5.18 4.07
CA ALA A 160 5.57 -5.05 4.11
C ALA A 160 6.25 -6.17 3.32
N PHE A 161 5.82 -7.43 3.47
CA PHE A 161 6.33 -8.53 2.65
C PHE A 161 6.09 -8.32 1.15
N ILE A 162 4.91 -7.85 0.75
CA ILE A 162 4.61 -7.54 -0.66
C ILE A 162 5.59 -6.48 -1.18
N ALA A 163 5.84 -5.42 -0.41
CA ALA A 163 6.82 -4.40 -0.78
C ALA A 163 8.23 -4.98 -0.93
N GLU A 164 8.70 -5.79 0.02
CA GLU A 164 9.99 -6.48 -0.06
C GLU A 164 10.09 -7.33 -1.34
N ILE A 165 9.04 -8.10 -1.65
CA ILE A 165 8.97 -8.92 -2.87
C ILE A 165 9.07 -8.05 -4.13
N THR A 166 8.37 -6.91 -4.18
CA THR A 166 8.45 -5.99 -5.34
C THR A 166 9.85 -5.40 -5.53
N CYS A 167 10.61 -5.25 -4.45
CA CYS A 167 11.99 -4.77 -4.47
C CYS A 167 13.05 -5.84 -4.74
N LEU A 168 12.71 -7.14 -4.68
CA LEU A 168 13.65 -8.21 -5.00
C LEU A 168 14.25 -8.00 -6.41
N SER A 169 15.57 -7.94 -6.48
CA SER A 169 16.29 -7.97 -7.74
C SER A 169 17.00 -9.30 -7.83
N PHE A 170 16.87 -9.96 -8.97
CA PHE A 170 17.61 -11.17 -9.28
C PHE A 170 18.56 -10.92 -10.46
N ASP A 171 18.89 -9.65 -10.73
CA ASP A 171 19.97 -9.29 -11.64
C ASP A 171 21.31 -9.78 -11.04
N PRO A 172 22.11 -10.57 -11.77
CA PRO A 172 23.41 -11.05 -11.30
C PRO A 172 24.35 -9.94 -10.79
N VAL A 173 24.29 -8.75 -11.39
CA VAL A 173 25.10 -7.60 -10.97
C VAL A 173 24.62 -7.04 -9.64
N ASP A 174 23.30 -6.98 -9.44
CA ASP A 174 22.71 -6.57 -8.16
C ASP A 174 23.00 -7.59 -7.04
N LEU A 175 22.95 -8.89 -7.34
CA LEU A 175 23.28 -9.95 -6.38
C LEU A 175 24.74 -9.90 -5.91
N LEU A 176 25.66 -9.43 -6.76
CA LEU A 176 27.08 -9.25 -6.43
C LEU A 176 27.37 -7.92 -5.73
N MET A 177 26.62 -6.84 -6.04
CA MET A 177 26.91 -5.49 -5.53
C MET A 177 26.07 -5.08 -4.30
N LYS A 178 24.87 -5.62 -4.12
CA LYS A 178 23.97 -5.25 -3.01
C LYS A 178 24.05 -6.25 -1.85
N SER A 179 25.15 -6.23 -1.11
CA SER A 179 25.28 -6.96 0.18
C SER A 179 24.34 -6.44 1.28
N HIS A 180 23.62 -5.34 1.02
CA HIS A 180 22.82 -4.63 2.01
C HIS A 180 21.30 -4.66 1.76
N ASN A 181 20.80 -5.31 0.71
CA ASN A 181 19.38 -5.30 0.39
C ASN A 181 18.70 -6.66 0.65
N LEU A 182 17.90 -6.63 1.73
CA LEU A 182 16.67 -7.38 2.03
C LEU A 182 16.71 -8.92 2.02
N ARG A 183 15.88 -9.50 2.89
CA ARG A 183 15.69 -10.95 3.06
C ARG A 183 15.75 -11.68 1.72
N GLY A 184 16.61 -12.70 1.61
CA GLY A 184 16.59 -13.58 0.46
C GLY A 184 15.19 -14.15 0.25
N HIS A 185 14.79 -14.41 -0.99
CA HIS A 185 13.48 -14.99 -1.34
C HIS A 185 13.07 -16.17 -0.42
N LEU A 186 14.02 -17.02 0.00
CA LEU A 186 13.78 -18.12 0.97
C LEU A 186 13.34 -17.63 2.34
N ASN A 187 13.92 -16.54 2.85
CA ASN A 187 13.55 -15.97 4.13
C ASN A 187 12.13 -15.37 4.06
N ILE A 188 11.83 -14.63 2.98
CA ILE A 188 10.49 -14.06 2.76
C ILE A 188 9.46 -15.18 2.63
N GLU A 189 9.76 -16.23 1.86
CA GLU A 189 8.91 -17.40 1.71
C GLU A 189 8.66 -18.06 3.07
N HIS A 190 9.71 -18.35 3.83
CA HIS A 190 9.60 -18.96 5.16
C HIS A 190 8.74 -18.11 6.08
N ASP A 191 9.02 -16.80 6.17
CA ASP A 191 8.30 -15.88 7.04
C ASP A 191 6.82 -15.79 6.66
N LEU A 192 6.50 -15.74 5.37
CA LEU A 192 5.12 -15.81 4.90
C LEU A 192 4.48 -17.16 5.24
N GLN A 193 5.19 -18.27 5.11
CA GLN A 193 4.67 -19.60 5.42
C GLN A 193 4.35 -19.76 6.90
N VAL A 194 5.20 -19.26 7.80
CA VAL A 194 5.01 -19.37 9.25
C VAL A 194 4.16 -18.24 9.85
N TRP A 195 3.86 -17.19 9.07
CA TRP A 195 3.00 -16.09 9.52
C TRP A 195 1.64 -16.60 9.97
N GLN A 196 1.19 -16.12 11.13
CA GLN A 196 -0.10 -16.45 11.73
C GLN A 196 -0.92 -15.19 11.93
N CYS A 197 -2.23 -15.30 11.69
CA CYS A 197 -3.17 -14.23 11.99
C CYS A 197 -3.18 -13.95 13.51
N PRO A 198 -3.23 -12.68 13.95
CA PRO A 198 -3.34 -12.36 15.36
C PRO A 198 -4.52 -13.07 16.05
N ALA A 199 -4.28 -13.59 17.25
CA ALA A 199 -5.31 -14.30 18.00
C ALA A 199 -6.50 -13.39 18.34
N GLY A 200 -7.72 -13.93 18.22
CA GLY A 200 -8.95 -13.17 18.49
C GLY A 200 -9.44 -12.32 17.32
N THR A 201 -8.82 -12.42 16.14
CA THR A 201 -9.31 -11.78 14.91
C THR A 201 -10.65 -12.37 14.48
N SER A 202 -11.56 -11.53 13.97
CA SER A 202 -12.84 -12.01 13.45
C SER A 202 -12.66 -12.87 12.19
N PRO A 203 -13.53 -13.86 11.91
CA PRO A 203 -13.39 -14.75 10.76
C PRO A 203 -13.27 -13.99 9.42
N THR A 204 -13.97 -12.88 9.25
CA THR A 204 -13.90 -12.05 8.05
C THR A 204 -12.52 -11.40 7.87
N LEU A 205 -11.94 -10.84 8.94
CA LEU A 205 -10.62 -10.21 8.89
C LEU A 205 -9.50 -11.24 8.77
N GLU A 206 -9.67 -12.40 9.39
CA GLU A 206 -8.75 -13.54 9.23
C GLU A 206 -8.69 -13.99 7.78
N ALA A 207 -9.84 -14.12 7.12
CA ALA A 207 -9.90 -14.51 5.72
C ALA A 207 -9.27 -13.48 4.78
N VAL A 208 -9.47 -12.18 5.05
CA VAL A 208 -8.77 -11.10 4.33
C VAL A 208 -7.27 -11.25 4.50
N ALA A 209 -6.78 -11.47 5.72
CA ALA A 209 -5.36 -11.66 5.95
C ALA A 209 -4.81 -12.93 5.28
N TYR A 210 -5.57 -14.02 5.29
CA TYR A 210 -5.22 -15.25 4.58
C TYR A 210 -5.10 -15.00 3.06
N ALA A 211 -6.01 -14.22 2.49
CA ALA A 211 -5.97 -13.84 1.08
C ALA A 211 -4.72 -13.02 0.75
N TYR A 212 -4.36 -12.02 1.58
CA TYR A 212 -3.14 -11.23 1.39
C TYR A 212 -1.86 -12.06 1.52
N ARG A 213 -1.82 -13.02 2.47
CA ARG A 213 -0.69 -13.93 2.62
C ARG A 213 -0.53 -14.81 1.38
N GLY A 214 -1.63 -15.35 0.86
CA GLY A 214 -1.64 -16.11 -0.39
C GLY A 214 -1.20 -15.27 -1.59
N ALA A 215 -1.68 -14.04 -1.69
CA ALA A 215 -1.28 -13.11 -2.74
C ALA A 215 0.22 -12.78 -2.70
N ALA A 216 0.79 -12.58 -1.52
CA ALA A 216 2.22 -12.36 -1.35
C ALA A 216 3.05 -13.58 -1.80
N LEU A 217 2.66 -14.80 -1.42
CA LEU A 217 3.33 -16.02 -1.87
C LEU A 217 3.23 -16.21 -3.39
N ILE A 218 2.05 -15.98 -3.97
CA ILE A 218 1.86 -16.04 -5.43
C ILE A 218 2.76 -15.01 -6.13
N LEU A 219 2.85 -13.78 -5.62
CA LEU A 219 3.71 -12.74 -6.16
C LEU A 219 5.19 -13.17 -6.13
N LEU A 220 5.64 -13.71 -5.00
CA LEU A 220 7.01 -14.22 -4.84
C LEU A 220 7.32 -15.32 -5.87
N TYR A 221 6.47 -16.34 -5.96
CA TYR A 221 6.67 -17.45 -6.89
C TYR A 221 6.64 -17.03 -8.35
N ARG A 222 5.77 -16.07 -8.72
CA ARG A 222 5.76 -15.50 -10.08
C ARG A 222 7.06 -14.79 -10.40
N LYS A 223 7.63 -14.08 -9.43
CA LYS A 223 8.90 -13.38 -9.59
C LYS A 223 10.05 -14.37 -9.74
N MET A 224 10.12 -15.39 -8.88
CA MET A 224 11.10 -16.48 -8.98
C MET A 224 11.02 -17.19 -10.34
N ARG A 225 9.80 -17.51 -10.79
CA ARG A 225 9.56 -18.11 -12.10
C ARG A 225 10.10 -17.24 -13.23
N TRP A 226 9.78 -15.95 -13.25
CA TRP A 226 10.24 -15.05 -14.32
C TRP A 226 11.77 -15.05 -14.44
N HIS A 227 12.45 -15.13 -13.30
CA HIS A 227 13.91 -15.21 -13.28
C HIS A 227 14.46 -16.56 -13.73
N LEU A 228 13.82 -17.68 -13.36
CA LEU A 228 14.20 -19.01 -13.86
C LEU A 228 13.97 -19.15 -15.38
N GLU A 229 12.93 -18.52 -15.92
CA GLU A 229 12.67 -18.48 -17.37
C GLU A 229 13.69 -17.63 -18.13
N ALA A 230 14.30 -16.64 -17.46
CA ALA A 230 15.29 -15.74 -18.04
C ALA A 230 16.75 -16.19 -17.85
N ASP A 231 17.02 -17.21 -17.03
CA ASP A 231 18.36 -17.76 -16.81
C ASP A 231 18.68 -18.85 -17.85
N ASP A 232 19.70 -18.62 -18.68
CA ASP A 232 20.21 -19.55 -19.70
C ASP A 232 20.97 -20.77 -19.10
N GLY A 233 20.64 -21.17 -17.87
CA GLY A 233 21.22 -22.33 -17.18
C GLY A 233 22.58 -22.07 -16.53
N THR A 234 22.94 -20.81 -16.29
CA THR A 234 24.24 -20.44 -15.69
C THR A 234 24.17 -20.10 -14.19
N TRP A 235 22.98 -19.88 -13.62
CA TRP A 235 22.82 -19.35 -12.26
C TRP A 235 21.70 -20.03 -11.45
N LEU A 236 21.57 -21.35 -11.56
CA LEU A 236 20.71 -22.16 -10.67
C LEU A 236 21.23 -22.15 -9.21
N GLY A 237 21.05 -21.01 -8.53
CA GLY A 237 21.16 -20.86 -7.07
C GLY A 237 19.86 -21.20 -6.33
N TYR A 238 18.83 -21.64 -7.06
CA TYR A 238 17.51 -21.95 -6.52
C TYR A 238 17.33 -23.47 -6.59
N ASN A 239 17.34 -24.16 -5.44
CA ASN A 239 17.08 -25.60 -5.34
C ASN A 239 15.60 -25.96 -5.63
N ILE A 240 14.94 -25.26 -6.54
CA ILE A 240 13.52 -25.44 -6.89
C ILE A 240 13.36 -25.47 -8.40
N SER A 241 12.58 -26.42 -8.92
CA SER A 241 12.30 -26.51 -10.35
C SER A 241 11.13 -25.59 -10.74
N LEU A 242 11.07 -25.23 -12.03
CA LEU A 242 9.93 -24.48 -12.59
C LEU A 242 8.61 -25.24 -12.36
N GLU A 243 8.61 -26.56 -12.52
CA GLU A 243 7.45 -27.42 -12.29
C GLU A 243 6.95 -27.33 -10.83
N THR A 244 7.87 -27.41 -9.86
CA THR A 244 7.53 -27.27 -8.43
C THR A 244 6.94 -25.89 -8.11
N LEU A 245 7.44 -24.82 -8.73
CA LEU A 245 6.85 -23.48 -8.57
C LEU A 245 5.44 -23.39 -9.16
N GLU A 246 5.20 -23.96 -10.34
CA GLU A 246 3.86 -23.96 -10.94
C GLU A 246 2.85 -24.75 -10.12
N GLU A 247 3.24 -25.91 -9.59
CA GLU A 247 2.43 -26.69 -8.66
C GLU A 247 2.13 -25.90 -7.39
N SER A 248 3.12 -25.21 -6.83
CA SER A 248 2.96 -24.39 -5.63
C SER A 248 1.99 -23.23 -5.84
N ILE A 249 2.07 -22.53 -6.98
CA ILE A 249 1.11 -21.47 -7.33
C ILE A 249 -0.30 -22.04 -7.46
N LYS A 250 -0.48 -23.16 -8.17
CA LYS A 250 -1.80 -23.80 -8.34
C LYS A 250 -2.40 -24.23 -7.00
N ALA A 251 -1.60 -24.87 -6.14
CA ALA A 251 -2.02 -25.31 -4.82
C ALA A 251 -2.43 -24.13 -3.94
N LEU A 252 -1.67 -23.04 -3.95
CA LEU A 252 -2.00 -21.83 -3.20
C LEU A 252 -3.31 -21.19 -3.66
N VAL A 253 -3.51 -21.06 -4.98
CA VAL A 253 -4.76 -20.50 -5.52
C VAL A 253 -5.97 -21.31 -5.05
N VAL A 254 -5.91 -22.64 -5.13
CA VAL A 254 -6.98 -23.51 -4.65
C VAL A 254 -7.22 -23.32 -3.15
N SER A 255 -6.15 -23.37 -2.34
CA SER A 255 -6.23 -23.21 -0.88
C SER A 255 -6.84 -21.87 -0.46
N VAL A 256 -6.45 -20.77 -1.11
CA VAL A 256 -6.99 -19.43 -0.85
C VAL A 256 -8.47 -19.34 -1.20
N LEU A 257 -8.86 -19.85 -2.37
CA LEU A 257 -10.26 -19.82 -2.79
C LEU A 257 -11.14 -20.67 -1.87
N ASP A 258 -10.68 -21.84 -1.44
CA ASP A 258 -11.46 -22.71 -0.55
C ASP A 258 -11.58 -22.13 0.86
N HIS A 259 -10.53 -21.46 1.36
CA HIS A 259 -10.59 -20.76 2.63
C HIS A 259 -11.60 -19.59 2.58
N ILE A 260 -11.56 -18.76 1.54
CA ILE A 260 -12.47 -17.60 1.40
C ILE A 260 -13.94 -18.06 1.29
N LYS A 261 -14.23 -19.17 0.58
CA LYS A 261 -15.61 -19.71 0.48
C LYS A 261 -16.19 -20.13 1.83
N SER A 262 -15.35 -20.45 2.81
CA SER A 262 -15.79 -20.91 4.14
C SER A 262 -16.24 -19.79 5.08
N VAL A 263 -16.02 -18.53 4.69
CA VAL A 263 -16.35 -17.35 5.49
C VAL A 263 -17.83 -17.01 5.34
N PRO A 264 -18.59 -16.88 6.44
CA PRO A 264 -19.97 -16.40 6.37
C PRO A 264 -20.02 -14.98 5.80
N GLY A 265 -20.94 -14.74 4.84
CA GLY A 265 -21.22 -13.42 4.29
C GLY A 265 -22.07 -12.55 5.19
#